data_AF-A0A5C2FTK1-F1
#
_entry.id   AF-A0A5C2FTK1-F1
#
_cell.length_a   1.000
_cell.length_b   1.000
_cell.length_c   1.000
_cell.angle_alpha   90.00
_cell.angle_beta   90.00
_cell.angle_gamma   90.00
#
_symmetry.space_group_name_H-M   'P 1'
#
loop_
_entity.id
_entity.type
_entity.pdbx_description
1 polymer ?
#
loop_
_entity_poly.entity_id
_entity_poly.type
_entity_poly.pdbx_seq_one_letter_code
_entity_poly.pdbx_strand_id
1 'polypeptide(L)'
;MMKDPLAVPADARPVHHPAWDNRIRQVADLATRQCRQKDAIHSAACSISGSPGELIVNLACTATAEAQVPMMMLYVNDTLLPQMEKSLGVQFETRNLQFSVAGKETPAALPGQPDGSPGAINWLKQPSADPAAAADAGPQGAGTDLALI
;
A
#
# COMPACT_ATOMS: atom_id res chain seq x y z
N MET A 1 35.65 1.87 46.32
CA MET A 1 34.27 1.83 45.80
C MET A 1 34.34 1.50 44.32
N MET A 2 34.15 0.23 43.96
CA MET A 2 34.05 -0.19 42.56
C MET A 2 32.59 -0.07 42.14
N LYS A 3 32.33 0.72 41.09
CA LYS A 3 31.05 0.80 40.41
C LYS A 3 31.09 -0.21 39.27
N ASP A 4 30.45 -1.36 39.46
CA ASP A 4 30.06 -2.23 38.36
C ASP A 4 29.06 -1.48 37.47
N PRO A 5 29.35 -1.26 36.17
CA PRO A 5 28.32 -0.87 35.24
C PRO A 5 27.44 -2.11 35.00
N LEU A 6 26.18 -2.06 35.45
CA LEU A 6 25.17 -3.03 35.04
C LEU A 6 25.10 -3.02 33.52
N ALA A 7 25.65 -4.07 32.91
CA ALA A 7 25.49 -4.38 31.51
C ALA A 7 24.00 -4.54 31.23
N VAL A 8 23.46 -3.58 30.49
CA VAL A 8 22.14 -3.70 29.88
C VAL A 8 22.30 -4.75 28.77
N PRO A 9 21.62 -5.90 28.79
CA PRO A 9 21.67 -6.81 27.66
C PRO A 9 20.93 -6.17 26.50
N ALA A 10 21.70 -5.50 25.64
CA ALA A 10 21.31 -5.12 24.29
C ALA A 10 21.30 -6.37 23.41
N ASP A 11 20.31 -7.23 23.58
CA ASP A 11 20.03 -8.29 22.60
C ASP A 11 18.54 -8.68 22.66
N ALA A 12 17.66 -7.71 22.39
CA ALA A 12 16.33 -8.03 21.88
C ALA A 12 16.46 -8.27 20.37
N ARG A 13 17.25 -9.27 19.97
CA ARG A 13 17.12 -9.83 18.63
C ARG A 13 15.67 -10.33 18.53
N PRO A 14 14.95 -10.06 17.43
CA PRO A 14 13.65 -10.68 17.23
C PRO A 14 13.90 -12.18 17.29
N VAL A 15 13.38 -12.83 18.32
CA VAL A 15 13.42 -14.28 18.45
C VAL A 15 12.55 -14.80 17.31
N HIS A 16 13.17 -15.09 16.18
CA HIS A 16 12.54 -15.82 15.10
C HIS A 16 12.08 -17.13 15.69
N HIS A 17 10.78 -17.26 15.90
CA HIS A 17 10.16 -18.47 16.40
C HIS A 17 9.80 -19.32 15.18
N PRO A 18 10.61 -20.32 14.77
CA PRO A 18 10.35 -21.09 13.56
C PRO A 18 8.98 -21.80 13.59
N ALA A 19 8.47 -22.12 14.77
CA ALA A 19 7.12 -22.63 14.96
C ALA A 19 6.04 -21.59 14.62
N TRP A 20 6.26 -20.32 14.98
CA TRP A 20 5.38 -19.21 14.60
C TRP A 20 5.42 -18.96 13.10
N ASP A 21 6.63 -18.87 12.53
CA ASP A 21 6.82 -18.66 11.09
C ASP A 21 6.16 -19.79 10.25
N ASN A 22 6.27 -21.03 10.71
CA ASN A 22 5.58 -22.16 10.08
C ASN A 22 4.05 -22.05 10.22
N ARG A 23 3.55 -21.63 11.39
CA ARG A 23 2.11 -21.47 11.62
C ARG A 23 1.51 -20.38 10.73
N ILE A 24 2.13 -19.20 10.66
CA ILE A 24 1.64 -18.11 9.81
C ILE A 24 1.70 -18.49 8.33
N ARG A 25 2.74 -19.22 7.89
CA ARG A 25 2.84 -19.73 6.52
C ARG A 25 1.72 -20.72 6.21
N GLN A 26 1.44 -21.67 7.10
CA GLN A 26 0.34 -22.63 6.92
C GLN A 26 -1.02 -21.95 6.80
N VAL A 27 -1.27 -20.92 7.61
CA VAL A 27 -2.52 -20.13 7.54
C VAL A 27 -2.60 -19.34 6.24
N ALA A 28 -1.51 -18.72 5.79
CA ALA A 28 -1.45 -18.01 4.51
C ALA A 28 -1.70 -18.95 3.31
N ASP A 29 -1.10 -20.14 3.33
CA ASP A 29 -1.29 -21.16 2.31
C ASP A 29 -2.75 -21.67 2.30
N LEU A 30 -3.35 -21.86 3.48
CA LEU A 30 -4.76 -22.25 3.59
C LEU A 30 -5.67 -21.16 3.03
N ALA A 31 -5.45 -19.90 3.38
CA ALA A 31 -6.22 -18.77 2.87
C ALA A 31 -6.12 -18.67 1.34
N THR A 32 -4.92 -18.85 0.79
CA THR A 32 -4.68 -18.89 -0.65
C THR A 32 -5.51 -19.99 -1.32
N ARG A 33 -5.52 -21.21 -0.76
CA ARG A 33 -6.33 -22.32 -1.29
C ARG A 33 -7.83 -22.03 -1.20
N GLN A 34 -8.30 -21.49 -0.09
CA GLN A 34 -9.72 -21.15 0.09
C GLN A 34 -10.19 -20.10 -0.90
N CYS A 35 -9.37 -19.09 -1.21
CA CYS A 35 -9.67 -18.12 -2.26
C CYS A 35 -9.73 -18.80 -3.64
N ARG A 36 -8.75 -19.65 -3.99
CA ARG A 36 -8.73 -20.34 -5.30
C ARG A 36 -9.87 -21.34 -5.52
N GLN A 37 -10.54 -21.79 -4.46
CA GLN A 37 -11.71 -22.66 -4.56
C GLN A 37 -12.99 -21.90 -4.95
N LYS A 38 -12.97 -20.58 -5.04
CA LYS A 38 -14.11 -19.77 -5.45
C LYS A 38 -14.09 -19.57 -6.97
N ASP A 39 -15.18 -19.90 -7.65
CA ASP A 39 -15.35 -19.66 -9.10
C ASP A 39 -15.20 -18.18 -9.50
N ALA A 40 -15.44 -17.27 -8.56
CA ALA A 40 -15.27 -15.83 -8.70
C ALA A 40 -13.80 -15.38 -8.77
N ILE A 41 -12.84 -16.23 -8.39
CA ILE A 41 -11.42 -15.87 -8.24
C ILE A 41 -10.58 -16.60 -9.28
N HIS A 42 -9.94 -15.84 -10.15
CA HIS A 42 -8.99 -16.33 -11.15
C HIS A 42 -7.64 -16.71 -10.51
N SER A 43 -7.11 -15.84 -9.65
CA SER A 43 -5.85 -16.09 -8.94
C SER A 43 -5.87 -15.46 -7.56
N ALA A 44 -5.14 -16.06 -6.63
CA ALA A 44 -4.95 -15.53 -5.29
C ALA A 44 -3.55 -15.86 -4.76
N ALA A 45 -3.01 -14.94 -3.97
CA ALA A 45 -1.77 -15.07 -3.22
C ALA A 45 -1.93 -14.39 -1.86
N CYS A 46 -1.61 -15.12 -0.79
CA CYS A 46 -1.61 -14.61 0.57
C CYS A 46 -0.23 -14.80 1.20
N SER A 47 0.25 -13.80 1.91
CA SER A 47 1.42 -13.90 2.79
C SER A 47 1.12 -13.22 4.12
N ILE A 48 1.70 -13.78 5.19
CA ILE A 48 1.60 -13.24 6.54
C ILE A 48 3.03 -13.09 7.07
N SER A 49 3.31 -11.97 7.72
CA SER A 49 4.62 -11.65 8.27
C SER A 49 4.47 -10.86 9.55
N GLY A 50 5.49 -10.90 10.41
CA GLY A 50 5.54 -10.12 11.65
C GLY A 50 5.39 -10.97 12.90
N SER A 51 5.49 -10.28 14.04
CA SER A 51 5.32 -10.88 15.35
C SER A 51 3.83 -10.96 15.71
N PRO A 52 3.44 -11.71 16.75
CA PRO A 52 2.05 -11.75 17.21
C PRO A 52 1.45 -10.38 17.59
N GLY A 53 2.29 -9.37 17.87
CA GLY A 53 1.86 -7.99 18.18
C GLY A 53 1.84 -7.05 16.98
N GLU A 54 2.58 -7.36 15.91
CA GLU A 54 2.74 -6.52 14.70
C GLU A 54 2.46 -7.37 13.45
N LEU A 55 1.32 -8.06 13.46
CA LEU A 55 1.01 -9.05 12.44
C LEU A 55 0.44 -8.37 11.18
N ILE A 56 1.07 -8.63 10.05
CA ILE A 56 0.73 -8.05 8.76
C ILE A 56 0.26 -9.14 7.82
N VAL A 57 -0.93 -8.96 7.22
CA VAL A 57 -1.42 -9.81 6.13
C VAL A 57 -1.37 -9.06 4.81
N ASN A 58 -0.82 -9.71 3.79
CA ASN A 58 -0.88 -9.27 2.40
C ASN A 58 -1.70 -10.29 1.62
N LEU A 59 -2.83 -9.85 1.05
CA LEU A 59 -3.69 -10.71 0.25
C LEU A 59 -3.94 -10.01 -1.09
N ALA A 60 -3.55 -10.67 -2.17
CA ALA A 60 -3.88 -10.28 -3.53
C ALA A 60 -4.84 -11.30 -4.13
N CYS A 61 -6.01 -10.85 -4.57
CA CYS A 61 -6.99 -11.68 -5.27
C CYS A 61 -7.41 -11.03 -6.60
N THR A 62 -7.42 -11.82 -7.66
CA THR A 62 -7.88 -11.41 -8.98
C THR A 62 -9.21 -12.08 -9.25
N ALA A 63 -10.26 -11.29 -9.44
CA ALA A 63 -11.58 -11.76 -9.83
C ALA A 63 -11.62 -12.18 -11.30
N THR A 64 -12.48 -13.13 -11.63
CA THR A 64 -12.75 -13.53 -13.03
C THR A 64 -13.54 -12.46 -13.80
N ALA A 65 -14.35 -11.65 -13.11
CA ALA A 65 -15.11 -10.56 -13.68
C ALA A 65 -15.29 -9.41 -12.68
N GLU A 66 -15.48 -8.18 -13.18
CA GLU A 66 -15.65 -6.97 -12.36
C GLU A 66 -16.84 -7.08 -11.39
N ALA A 67 -17.94 -7.69 -11.85
CA ALA A 67 -19.13 -7.93 -11.02
C ALA A 67 -18.86 -8.82 -9.80
N GLN A 68 -17.76 -9.58 -9.79
CA GLN A 68 -17.40 -10.48 -8.69
C GLN A 68 -16.54 -9.81 -7.61
N VAL A 69 -15.97 -8.63 -7.89
CA VAL A 69 -15.08 -7.93 -6.95
C VAL A 69 -15.78 -7.60 -5.62
N PRO A 70 -17.02 -7.04 -5.59
CA PRO A 70 -17.68 -6.74 -4.32
C PRO A 70 -17.93 -7.98 -3.46
N MET A 71 -18.37 -9.08 -4.08
CA MET A 71 -18.58 -10.37 -3.41
C MET A 71 -17.27 -10.95 -2.84
N MET A 72 -16.19 -10.83 -3.60
CA MET A 72 -14.85 -11.25 -3.16
C MET A 72 -14.35 -10.41 -1.98
N MET A 73 -14.53 -9.09 -2.01
CA MET A 73 -14.16 -8.19 -0.91
C MET A 73 -14.94 -8.53 0.37
N LEU A 74 -16.26 -8.74 0.27
CA LEU A 74 -17.09 -9.17 1.40
C LEU A 74 -16.62 -10.51 1.97
N TYR A 75 -16.39 -11.51 1.11
CA TYR A 75 -15.88 -12.80 1.56
C TYR A 75 -14.56 -12.68 2.32
N VAL A 76 -13.63 -11.87 1.82
CA VAL A 76 -12.34 -11.66 2.49
C VAL A 76 -12.51 -11.00 3.86
N ASN A 77 -13.32 -9.94 3.94
CA ASN A 77 -13.47 -9.16 5.17
C ASN A 77 -14.31 -9.86 6.23
N ASP A 78 -15.43 -10.47 5.84
CA ASP A 78 -16.38 -11.05 6.79
C ASP A 78 -16.08 -12.51 7.12
N THR A 79 -15.36 -13.22 6.26
CA THR A 79 -15.09 -14.66 6.44
C THR A 79 -13.61 -14.97 6.57
N LEU A 80 -12.80 -14.61 5.58
CA LEU A 80 -11.42 -15.09 5.51
C LEU A 80 -10.55 -14.50 6.62
N LEU A 81 -10.57 -13.18 6.80
CA LEU A 81 -9.77 -12.50 7.81
C LEU A 81 -10.12 -12.96 9.23
N PRO A 82 -11.40 -12.99 9.66
CA PRO A 82 -11.76 -13.50 10.99
C PRO A 82 -11.35 -14.96 11.21
N GLN A 83 -11.42 -15.81 10.18
CA GLN A 83 -10.97 -17.20 10.29
C GLN A 83 -9.45 -17.30 10.48
N MET A 84 -8.68 -16.50 9.76
CA MET A 84 -7.22 -16.44 9.91
C MET A 84 -6.83 -15.95 11.30
N GLU A 85 -7.46 -14.87 11.79
CA GLU A 85 -7.22 -14.32 13.12
C GLU A 85 -7.56 -15.33 14.22
N LYS A 86 -8.71 -16.02 14.10
CA LYS A 86 -9.09 -17.11 15.00
C LYS A 86 -8.09 -18.27 14.98
N SER A 87 -7.57 -18.62 13.81
CA SER A 87 -6.59 -19.71 13.64
C SER A 87 -5.23 -19.36 14.22
N LEU A 88 -4.85 -18.09 14.23
CA LEU A 88 -3.60 -17.59 14.81
C LEU A 88 -3.75 -17.24 16.30
N GLY A 89 -4.97 -16.95 16.76
CA GLY A 89 -5.25 -16.49 18.11
C GLY A 89 -4.88 -15.02 18.35
N VAL A 90 -4.59 -14.27 17.27
CA VAL A 90 -4.21 -12.85 17.29
C VAL A 90 -4.86 -12.12 16.12
N GLN A 91 -5.03 -10.82 16.25
CA GLN A 91 -5.59 -9.96 15.19
C GLN A 91 -4.48 -9.42 14.30
N PHE A 92 -4.81 -9.10 13.04
CA PHE A 92 -3.89 -8.40 12.15
C PHE A 92 -3.86 -6.91 12.48
N GLU A 93 -2.66 -6.38 12.70
CA GLU A 93 -2.44 -4.94 12.86
C GLU A 93 -2.56 -4.23 11.51
N THR A 94 -1.97 -4.79 10.46
CA THR A 94 -2.01 -4.23 9.11
C THR A 94 -2.59 -5.23 8.12
N ARG A 95 -3.52 -4.76 7.28
CA ARG A 95 -4.23 -5.54 6.27
C ARG A 95 -4.04 -4.93 4.89
N ASN A 96 -3.09 -5.48 4.13
CA ASN A 96 -2.82 -5.05 2.76
C ASN A 96 -3.62 -5.92 1.79
N LEU A 97 -4.82 -5.47 1.44
CA LEU A 97 -5.73 -6.19 0.55
C LEU A 97 -5.70 -5.56 -0.84
N GLN A 98 -5.38 -6.37 -1.85
CA GLN A 98 -5.37 -5.97 -3.26
C GLN A 98 -6.37 -6.81 -4.03
N PHE A 99 -7.24 -6.13 -4.78
CA PHE A 99 -8.27 -6.75 -5.60
C PHE A 99 -8.13 -6.27 -7.03
N SER A 100 -8.05 -7.22 -7.96
CA SER A 100 -7.91 -6.94 -9.40
C SER A 100 -8.92 -7.75 -10.20
N VAL A 101 -9.05 -7.48 -11.50
CA VAL A 101 -9.93 -8.22 -12.41
C VAL A 101 -9.08 -8.80 -13.55
N ALA A 102 -9.28 -10.08 -13.86
CA ALA A 102 -8.59 -10.75 -14.96
C ALA A 102 -8.85 -10.01 -16.29
N GLY A 103 -7.81 -9.77 -17.08
CA GLY A 103 -7.89 -9.01 -18.33
C GLY A 103 -7.92 -7.48 -18.17
N LYS A 104 -8.04 -6.95 -16.94
CA LYS A 104 -7.68 -5.58 -16.56
C LYS A 104 -6.46 -5.63 -15.64
N GLU A 105 -5.42 -6.32 -16.10
CA GLU A 105 -4.11 -6.30 -15.46
C GLU A 105 -3.53 -4.91 -15.66
N THR A 106 -3.91 -3.94 -14.84
CA THR A 106 -3.09 -2.74 -14.68
C THR A 106 -1.78 -3.25 -14.09
N PRO A 107 -0.65 -3.18 -14.81
CA PRO A 107 0.63 -3.54 -14.21
C PRO A 107 0.76 -2.61 -13.00
N ALA A 108 0.90 -3.19 -11.80
CA ALA A 108 1.39 -2.43 -10.67
C ALA A 108 2.72 -1.85 -11.13
N ALA A 109 2.74 -0.53 -11.40
CA ALA A 109 3.94 0.15 -11.85
C ALA A 109 5.02 -0.15 -10.82
N LEU A 110 6.03 -0.91 -11.24
CA LEU A 110 7.26 -1.09 -10.48
C LEU A 110 7.76 0.31 -10.13
N PRO A 111 8.03 0.62 -8.85
CA PRO A 111 8.59 1.90 -8.48
C PRO A 111 10.02 1.93 -8.99
N GLY A 112 10.23 2.43 -10.21
CA GLY A 112 11.57 2.60 -10.77
C GLY A 112 11.76 2.47 -12.27
N GLN A 113 10.72 2.32 -13.10
CA GLN A 113 10.92 2.32 -14.56
C GLN A 113 10.41 3.64 -15.18
N PRO A 114 11.31 4.52 -15.66
CA PRO A 114 10.90 5.68 -16.45
C PRO A 114 10.43 5.16 -17.81
N ASP A 115 9.12 5.10 -18.00
CA ASP A 115 8.52 4.84 -19.31
C ASP A 115 8.79 6.04 -20.21
N GLY A 116 9.56 5.79 -21.26
CA GLY A 116 9.88 6.79 -22.26
C GLY A 116 8.69 7.01 -23.20
N SER A 117 8.13 8.23 -23.13
CA SER A 117 7.40 8.98 -24.17
C SER A 117 5.91 9.22 -23.90
N PRO A 118 5.31 10.29 -24.46
CA PRO A 118 5.50 11.65 -24.02
C PRO A 118 4.13 12.23 -23.67
N GLY A 119 3.82 12.25 -22.38
CA GLY A 119 2.58 12.82 -21.86
C GLY A 119 2.75 13.21 -20.40
N ALA A 120 3.94 13.69 -20.03
CA ALA A 120 4.25 14.12 -18.67
C ALA A 120 3.53 15.44 -18.38
N ILE A 121 2.27 15.33 -17.98
CA ILE A 121 1.55 16.38 -17.27
C ILE A 121 2.34 16.64 -15.97
N ASN A 122 3.01 17.78 -16.00
CA ASN A 122 4.03 18.25 -15.07
C ASN A 122 3.36 18.72 -13.76
N TRP A 123 2.95 17.78 -12.90
CA TRP A 123 2.23 18.08 -11.65
C TRP A 123 3.13 18.26 -10.42
N LEU A 124 4.44 18.10 -10.55
CA LEU A 124 5.38 18.21 -9.42
C LEU A 124 6.63 19.00 -9.80
N LYS A 125 6.43 20.29 -10.07
CA LYS A 125 7.48 21.27 -9.81
C LYS A 125 6.83 22.64 -9.65
N GLN A 126 6.64 23.09 -8.41
CA GLN A 126 7.20 24.36 -7.92
C GLN A 126 7.03 24.40 -6.38
N PRO A 127 8.12 24.52 -5.60
CA PRO A 127 8.01 25.01 -4.23
C PRO A 127 7.64 26.49 -4.27
N SER A 128 6.76 26.90 -3.36
CA SER A 128 6.27 28.26 -3.18
C SER A 128 7.42 29.29 -3.24
N ALA A 129 7.38 30.17 -4.24
CA ALA A 129 8.26 31.33 -4.32
C ALA A 129 7.43 32.60 -4.06
N ASP A 130 7.84 33.29 -2.99
CA ASP A 130 7.41 34.59 -2.51
C ASP A 130 7.53 35.69 -3.60
N PRO A 131 6.54 36.58 -3.81
CA PRO A 131 6.67 37.67 -4.77
C PRO A 131 7.39 38.86 -4.12
N ALA A 132 8.70 38.75 -3.96
CA ALA A 132 9.56 39.87 -3.64
C ALA A 132 10.21 40.43 -4.92
N ALA A 133 9.75 41.63 -5.28
CA ALA A 133 10.49 42.66 -6.00
C ALA A 133 11.09 42.30 -7.38
N ALA A 134 10.38 42.70 -8.44
CA ALA A 134 11.03 43.26 -9.62
C ALA A 134 10.55 44.71 -9.76
N ALA A 135 11.40 45.60 -9.27
CA ALA A 135 11.30 47.03 -9.45
C ALA A 135 11.50 47.40 -10.93
N ASP A 136 10.75 48.41 -11.34
CA ASP A 136 11.22 49.60 -12.06
C ASP A 136 12.07 49.40 -13.32
N ALA A 137 11.39 49.46 -14.48
CA ALA A 137 11.88 50.18 -15.66
C ALA A 137 10.72 50.40 -16.65
N GLY A 138 10.19 51.63 -16.71
CA GLY A 138 9.40 52.10 -17.85
C GLY A 138 10.29 52.42 -19.06
N PRO A 139 9.89 53.26 -20.04
CA PRO A 139 8.58 53.88 -20.28
C PRO A 139 8.14 53.84 -21.78
N GLN A 140 6.98 54.44 -22.06
CA GLN A 140 6.57 55.18 -23.28
C GLN A 140 5.42 54.63 -24.13
N GLY A 141 4.38 55.47 -24.18
CA GLY A 141 3.62 55.84 -25.38
C GLY A 141 2.51 54.87 -25.79
N ALA A 142 1.34 55.29 -26.23
CA ALA A 142 0.74 56.61 -26.39
C ALA A 142 -0.72 56.35 -26.80
N GLY A 143 -1.62 57.27 -26.43
CA GLY A 143 -2.92 57.44 -27.06
C GLY A 143 -4.08 56.83 -26.27
N THR A 144 -4.89 57.63 -25.57
CA THR A 144 -6.14 58.28 -26.08
C THR A 144 -7.22 57.24 -26.39
N ASP A 145 -8.47 57.34 -25.98
CA ASP A 145 -9.32 58.41 -25.45
C ASP A 145 -10.75 57.83 -25.34
N LEU A 146 -11.67 58.55 -24.70
CA LEU A 146 -13.14 58.43 -24.76
C LEU A 146 -13.87 57.33 -23.97
N ALA A 147 -14.22 57.70 -22.73
CA ALA A 147 -15.56 58.06 -22.24
C ALA A 147 -16.84 57.34 -22.74
N LEU A 148 -17.81 57.29 -21.81
CA LEU A 148 -19.25 56.99 -21.92
C LEU A 148 -19.59 55.49 -22.13
N ILE A 149 -20.47 54.83 -21.36
CA ILE A 149 -21.67 55.23 -20.61
C ILE A 149 -21.80 54.31 -19.38
#